data_AF-A0A9W8GN21-F1
#
_entry.id   AF-A0A9W8GN21-F1
#
_cell.length_a   1.000
_cell.length_b   1.000
_cell.length_c   1.000
_cell.angle_alpha   90.00
_cell.angle_beta   90.00
_cell.angle_gamma   90.00
#
_symmetry.space_group_name_H-M   'P 1'
#
loop_
_entity.id
_entity.type
_entity.pdbx_description
1 polymer ?
#
loop_
_entity_poly.entity_id
_entity_poly.type
_entity_poly.pdbx_seq_one_letter_code
_entity_poly.pdbx_strand_id
1 'polypeptide(L)'
;MNAIRSSAQRGVDLAKTITIKHNIEGIANMNDSLALIDHLKKFGTLVTFNFRKDPLTKERTGLAFASYLHYDDVNNAVKKRSQIVDKLKAPYNSIEIEPFNQKSRPQTNQIKLI
;
A
#
# COMPACT_ATOMS: atom_id res chain seq x y z
N MET A 1 -31.73 -19.87 23.03
CA MET A 1 -30.44 -19.28 23.46
C MET A 1 -29.35 -19.90 22.60
N ASN A 2 -28.75 -19.17 21.66
CA ASN A 2 -27.49 -19.59 21.02
C ASN A 2 -26.84 -18.39 20.33
N ALA A 3 -26.11 -17.61 21.11
CA ALA A 3 -25.23 -16.56 20.62
C ALA A 3 -23.77 -17.00 20.80
N ILE A 4 -23.36 -18.06 20.09
CA ILE A 4 -21.96 -18.47 19.98
C ILE A 4 -21.48 -18.11 18.58
N ARG A 5 -21.37 -16.81 18.30
CA ARG A 5 -20.70 -16.31 17.07
C ARG A 5 -19.81 -15.07 17.30
N SER A 6 -19.51 -14.62 18.53
CA SER A 6 -18.87 -13.30 18.76
C SER A 6 -17.49 -13.28 19.43
N SER A 7 -16.77 -14.40 19.51
CA SER A 7 -15.37 -14.39 20.01
C SER A 7 -14.34 -14.67 18.92
N ALA A 8 -14.64 -15.49 17.91
CA ALA A 8 -13.68 -15.85 16.86
C ALA A 8 -13.43 -14.74 15.81
N GLN A 9 -14.38 -13.81 15.64
CA GLN A 9 -14.23 -12.68 14.72
C GLN A 9 -13.54 -11.45 15.35
N ARG A 10 -13.03 -11.56 16.58
CA ARG A 10 -12.18 -10.54 17.21
C ARG A 10 -10.68 -10.78 16.98
N GLY A 11 -10.32 -11.85 16.26
CA GLY A 11 -8.94 -12.17 15.91
C GLY A 11 -8.53 -11.48 14.61
N VAL A 12 -7.85 -10.34 14.74
CA VAL A 12 -7.11 -9.62 13.70
C VAL A 12 -7.93 -9.31 12.44
N ASP A 13 -8.66 -8.20 12.46
CA ASP A 13 -9.19 -7.59 11.23
C ASP A 13 -8.03 -7.10 10.36
N LEU A 14 -7.44 -8.01 9.59
CA LEU A 14 -6.38 -7.68 8.64
C LEU A 14 -6.88 -6.58 7.70
N ALA A 15 -6.20 -5.44 7.73
CA ALA A 15 -6.64 -4.27 7.02
C ALA A 15 -6.58 -4.47 5.50
N LYS A 16 -7.44 -3.74 4.79
CA LYS A 16 -7.35 -3.62 3.33
C LYS A 16 -5.99 -3.03 2.93
N THR A 17 -5.49 -3.41 1.78
CA THR A 17 -4.29 -2.80 1.19
C THR A 17 -4.61 -1.39 0.67
N ILE A 18 -3.62 -0.50 0.71
CA ILE A 18 -3.65 0.79 0.02
C ILE A 18 -2.61 0.79 -1.12
N THR A 19 -2.93 1.48 -2.20
CA THR A 19 -1.99 1.82 -3.26
C THR A 19 -1.36 3.16 -2.93
N ILE A 20 -0.06 3.27 -3.14
CA ILE A 20 0.72 4.49 -3.00
C ILE A 20 1.34 4.77 -4.35
N LYS A 21 1.14 5.98 -4.87
CA LYS A 21 1.86 6.49 -6.03
C LYS A 21 3.04 7.31 -5.56
N HIS A 22 4.21 7.03 -6.12
CA HIS A 22 5.47 7.69 -5.84
C HIS A 22 6.30 7.80 -7.14
N ASN A 23 7.38 8.59 -7.11
CA ASN A 23 8.28 8.66 -8.26
C ASN A 23 9.38 7.57 -8.17
N ILE A 24 9.78 7.02 -9.31
CA ILE A 24 10.83 6.01 -9.44
C ILE A 24 12.21 6.66 -9.25
N GLU A 25 12.43 7.84 -9.84
CA GLU A 25 13.71 8.56 -9.81
C GLU A 25 14.10 8.94 -8.38
N GLY A 26 13.12 9.35 -7.57
CA GLY A 26 13.34 9.74 -6.17
C GLY A 26 13.29 8.60 -5.14
N ILE A 27 12.85 7.39 -5.53
CA ILE A 27 12.81 6.19 -4.67
C ILE A 27 13.59 5.06 -5.35
N ALA A 28 14.85 5.32 -5.69
CA ALA A 28 15.71 4.35 -6.37
C ALA A 28 16.52 3.48 -5.39
N ASN A 29 16.92 4.05 -4.24
CA ASN A 29 17.80 3.38 -3.28
C ASN A 29 17.03 2.85 -2.04
N MET A 30 17.74 2.07 -1.23
CA MET A 30 17.18 1.48 -0.01
C MET A 30 16.82 2.52 1.04
N ASN A 31 17.63 3.57 1.21
CA ASN A 31 17.41 4.59 2.24
C ASN A 31 16.12 5.38 2.00
N ASP A 32 15.85 5.77 0.76
CA ASP A 32 14.62 6.47 0.37
C ASP A 32 13.40 5.55 0.50
N SER A 33 13.58 4.26 0.22
CA SER A 33 12.54 3.25 0.44
C SER A 33 12.22 3.10 1.94
N LEU A 34 13.24 3.10 2.81
CA LEU A 34 13.08 3.08 4.26
C LEU A 34 12.41 4.36 4.77
N ALA A 35 12.77 5.52 4.22
CA ALA A 35 12.13 6.80 4.54
C ALA A 35 10.62 6.79 4.23
N LEU A 36 10.22 6.22 3.11
CA LEU A 36 8.81 6.04 2.75
C LEU A 36 8.09 5.08 3.71
N ILE A 37 8.72 3.95 4.06
CA ILE A 37 8.18 2.99 5.03
C ILE A 37 8.02 3.65 6.41
N ASP A 38 9.04 4.36 6.89
CA ASP A 38 9.00 5.09 8.17
C ASP A 38 7.85 6.09 8.22
N HIS A 39 7.61 6.81 7.11
CA HIS A 39 6.51 7.75 7.01
C HIS A 39 5.15 7.06 7.14
N LEU A 40 4.98 5.91 6.50
CA LEU A 40 3.74 5.14 6.56
C LEU A 40 3.50 4.52 7.95
N LYS A 41 4.56 4.14 8.67
CA LYS A 41 4.46 3.63 10.05
C LYS A 41 3.86 4.64 11.03
N LYS A 42 3.83 5.94 10.71
CA LYS A 42 3.15 6.97 11.52
C LYS A 42 1.64 6.73 11.65
N PHE A 43 1.04 5.99 10.71
CA PHE A 43 -0.40 5.72 10.69
C PHE A 43 -0.78 4.41 11.39
N GLY A 44 0.19 3.53 11.67
CA GLY A 44 -0.04 2.27 12.34
C GLY A 44 0.94 1.17 11.96
N THR A 45 0.58 -0.08 12.26
CA THR A 45 1.49 -1.22 12.09
C THR A 45 1.42 -1.76 10.66
N LEU A 46 2.48 -1.52 9.89
CA LEU A 46 2.67 -2.07 8.55
C LEU A 46 2.95 -3.58 8.59
N VAL A 47 2.09 -4.36 7.94
CA VAL A 47 2.24 -5.81 7.78
C VAL A 47 3.05 -6.13 6.52
N THR A 48 2.74 -5.46 5.41
CA THR A 48 3.48 -5.63 4.15
C THR A 48 3.70 -4.31 3.44
N PHE A 49 4.82 -4.20 2.73
CA PHE A 49 5.13 -3.09 1.84
C PHE A 49 5.85 -3.61 0.60
N ASN A 50 5.29 -3.37 -0.58
CA ASN A 50 5.81 -3.91 -1.83
C ASN A 50 5.76 -2.88 -2.97
N PHE A 51 6.89 -2.64 -3.62
CA PHE A 51 6.92 -1.88 -4.87
C PHE A 51 6.36 -2.71 -6.02
N ARG A 52 5.46 -2.13 -6.81
CA ARG A 52 5.06 -2.68 -8.11
C ARG A 52 6.24 -2.51 -9.07
N LYS A 53 6.60 -3.62 -9.71
CA LYS A 53 7.57 -3.63 -10.79
C LYS A 53 6.88 -3.88 -12.12
N ASP A 54 7.42 -3.28 -13.17
CA ASP A 54 7.03 -3.57 -14.53
C ASP A 54 7.42 -5.02 -14.85
N PRO A 55 6.52 -5.84 -15.41
CA PRO A 55 6.82 -7.24 -15.70
C PRO A 55 7.91 -7.42 -16.76
N LEU A 56 8.06 -6.46 -17.68
CA LEU A 56 9.03 -6.49 -18.79
C LEU A 56 10.38 -5.92 -18.36
N THR A 57 10.42 -4.68 -17.87
CA THR A 57 11.69 -4.00 -17.55
C THR A 57 12.24 -4.36 -16.17
N LYS A 58 11.40 -4.94 -15.29
CA LYS A 58 11.66 -5.18 -13.86
C LYS A 58 11.93 -3.90 -13.05
N GLU A 59 11.77 -2.73 -13.65
CA GLU A 59 11.87 -1.45 -12.98
C GLU A 59 10.64 -1.19 -12.13
N ARG A 60 10.77 -0.36 -11.10
CA ARG A 60 9.61 0.05 -10.29
C ARG A 60 8.68 0.87 -11.18
N THR A 61 7.36 0.74 -11.05
CA THR A 61 6.39 1.51 -11.87
C THR A 61 5.96 2.82 -11.21
N GLY A 62 6.61 3.24 -10.13
CA GLY A 62 6.16 4.37 -9.31
C GLY A 62 4.89 4.05 -8.49
N LEU A 63 4.59 2.77 -8.30
CA LEU A 63 3.49 2.33 -7.45
C LEU A 63 4.04 1.41 -6.35
N ALA A 64 3.52 1.56 -5.14
CA ALA A 64 3.77 0.67 -4.03
C ALA A 64 2.44 0.28 -3.38
N PHE A 65 2.43 -0.87 -2.71
CA PHE A 65 1.29 -1.37 -1.97
C PHE A 65 1.68 -1.53 -0.52
N ALA A 66 0.86 -0.98 0.38
CA ALA A 66 1.03 -1.09 1.81
C ALA A 66 -0.20 -1.75 2.44
N SER A 67 0.00 -2.70 3.34
CA SER A 67 -1.06 -3.30 4.14
C SER A 67 -0.79 -3.05 5.61
N TYR A 68 -1.81 -2.65 6.36
CA TYR A 68 -1.72 -2.44 7.79
C TYR A 68 -2.37 -3.59 8.56
N LEU A 69 -2.08 -3.66 9.85
CA LEU A 69 -2.65 -4.67 10.74
C LEU A 69 -4.12 -4.40 11.02
N HIS A 70 -4.51 -3.13 11.16
CA HIS A 70 -5.88 -2.72 11.53
C HIS A 70 -6.52 -1.81 10.47
N TYR A 71 -7.84 -1.93 10.30
CA TYR A 71 -8.62 -1.11 9.38
C TYR A 71 -8.52 0.41 9.67
N ASP A 72 -8.43 0.79 10.95
CA ASP A 72 -8.35 2.20 11.34
C ASP A 72 -7.04 2.86 10.90
N ASP A 73 -5.93 2.12 10.87
CA ASP A 73 -4.63 2.59 10.37
C ASP A 73 -4.72 2.98 8.88
N VAL A 74 -5.43 2.17 8.09
CA VAL A 74 -5.72 2.45 6.67
C VAL A 74 -6.56 3.70 6.53
N ASN A 75 -7.64 3.83 7.33
CA ASN A 75 -8.49 5.02 7.29
C ASN A 75 -7.69 6.28 7.63
N ASN A 76 -6.81 6.21 8.63
CA ASN A 76 -5.96 7.32 9.03
C ASN A 76 -4.98 7.72 7.92
N ALA A 77 -4.38 6.75 7.22
CA ALA A 77 -3.52 7.02 6.08
C ALA A 77 -4.28 7.65 4.91
N VAL A 78 -5.48 7.16 4.59
CA VAL A 78 -6.31 7.64 3.45
C VAL A 78 -6.94 9.00 3.70
N LYS A 79 -7.18 9.42 4.96
CA LYS A 79 -7.71 10.76 5.30
C LYS A 79 -6.93 11.89 4.64
N LYS A 80 -5.61 11.72 4.47
CA LYS A 80 -4.75 12.65 3.73
C LYS A 80 -4.28 11.98 2.44
N ARG A 81 -5.02 12.20 1.35
CA ARG A 81 -4.74 11.60 0.04
C ARG A 81 -3.38 12.00 -0.53
N SER A 82 -2.99 13.27 -0.38
CA SER A 82 -1.66 13.75 -0.76
C SER A 82 -0.86 14.07 0.48
N GLN A 83 0.39 13.58 0.53
CA GLN A 83 1.26 13.72 1.68
C GLN A 83 2.69 14.02 1.25
N ILE A 84 3.41 14.78 2.09
CA ILE A 84 4.84 15.03 1.93
C ILE A 84 5.62 14.12 2.88
N VAL A 85 6.67 13.49 2.37
CA VAL A 85 7.62 12.66 3.12
C VAL A 85 8.88 13.49 3.38
N ASP A 86 9.03 13.97 4.62
CA ASP A 86 10.08 14.95 4.99
C ASP A 86 11.50 14.49 4.68
N LYS A 87 11.75 13.18 4.76
CA LYS A 87 13.07 12.57 4.53
C LYS A 87 13.43 12.45 3.04
N LEU A 88 12.49 12.72 2.13
CA LEU A 88 12.71 12.68 0.69
C LEU A 88 12.93 14.09 0.13
N LYS A 89 13.70 14.18 -0.95
CA LYS A 89 13.99 15.46 -1.61
C LYS A 89 12.88 15.86 -2.58
N ALA A 90 12.55 17.14 -2.62
CA ALA A 90 11.69 17.70 -3.65
C ALA A 90 12.33 17.55 -5.05
N PRO A 91 11.53 17.33 -6.12
CA PRO A 91 10.06 17.25 -6.14
C PRO A 91 9.48 15.86 -5.81
N TYR A 92 10.33 14.89 -5.47
CA TYR A 92 9.94 13.48 -5.31
C TYR A 92 9.43 13.11 -3.91
N ASN A 93 9.24 14.10 -3.04
CA ASN A 93 8.79 13.92 -1.67
C ASN A 93 7.27 13.87 -1.51
N SER A 94 6.51 14.09 -2.58
CA SER A 94 5.05 13.98 -2.56
C SER A 94 4.59 12.58 -2.93
N ILE A 95 3.67 12.02 -2.14
CA ILE A 95 3.01 10.74 -2.38
C ILE A 95 1.50 10.92 -2.46
N GLU A 96 0.85 10.07 -3.26
CA GLU A 96 -0.61 9.97 -3.32
C GLU A 96 -1.04 8.60 -2.81
N ILE A 97 -2.03 8.57 -1.92
CA ILE A 97 -2.54 7.36 -1.27
C ILE A 97 -3.97 7.10 -1.71
N GLU A 98 -4.23 5.89 -2.17
CA GLU A 98 -5.56 5.46 -2.61
C GLU A 98 -5.93 4.10 -2.00
N PRO A 99 -7.19 3.90 -1.58
CA PRO A 99 -7.64 2.60 -1.09
C PRO A 99 -7.58 1.56 -2.23
N PHE A 100 -6.91 0.44 -2.01
CA PHE A 100 -6.85 -0.64 -2.99
C PHE A 100 -7.94 -1.67 -2.71
N ASN A 101 -8.92 -1.77 -3.61
CA ASN A 101 -9.93 -2.81 -3.56
C ASN A 101 -9.48 -4.00 -4.43
N GLN A 102 -8.93 -5.04 -3.83
CA GLN A 102 -8.38 -6.20 -4.55
C GLN A 102 -9.37 -6.89 -5.51
N LYS A 103 -10.69 -6.69 -5.32
CA LYS A 103 -11.75 -7.20 -6.21
C LYS A 103 -11.75 -6.59 -7.62
N SER A 104 -11.04 -5.48 -7.86
CA SER A 104 -11.02 -4.79 -9.16
C SER A 104 -9.83 -5.17 -10.06
N ARG A 105 -9.04 -6.20 -9.74
CA ARG A 105 -8.14 -6.77 -10.75
C ARG A 105 -9.00 -7.39 -11.86
N PRO A 106 -8.96 -6.91 -13.11
CA PRO A 106 -9.37 -7.77 -14.21
C PRO A 106 -8.45 -8.99 -14.14
N GLN A 107 -9.01 -10.18 -13.94
CA GLN A 107 -8.27 -11.39 -14.22
C GLN A 107 -7.86 -11.25 -15.69
N THR A 108 -6.57 -11.15 -15.96
CA THR A 108 -6.07 -11.20 -17.34
C THR A 108 -6.53 -12.55 -17.87
N ASN A 109 -7.64 -12.55 -18.61
CA ASN A 109 -8.08 -13.70 -19.37
C ASN A 109 -6.89 -14.09 -20.23
N GLN A 110 -6.33 -15.27 -19.94
CA GLN A 110 -5.37 -15.91 -20.82
C GLN A 110 -6.01 -15.96 -22.19
N ILE A 111 -5.32 -15.38 -23.18
CA ILE A 111 -5.72 -15.41 -24.57
C ILE A 111 -5.86 -16.89 -24.94
N LYS A 112 -7.11 -17.34 -25.17
CA LYS A 112 -7.36 -18.63 -25.82
C LYS A 112 -6.96 -18.43 -27.27
N LEU A 113 -5.76 -18.88 -27.63
CA LEU A 113 -5.37 -18.97 -29.03
C LEU A 113 -6.31 -19.97 -29.70
N ILE A 114 -6.92 -19.50 -30.78
CA ILE A 114 -7.78 -20.23 -31.73
C ILE A 114 -7.08 -21.46 -32.29
#